data_AF-A0AAV1AAE4-F1
#
_entry.id   AF-A0AAV1AAE4-F1
#
_cell.length_a   1.000
_cell.length_b   1.000
_cell.length_c   1.000
_cell.angle_alpha   90.00
_cell.angle_beta   90.00
_cell.angle_gamma   90.00
#
_symmetry.space_group_name_H-M   'P 1'
#
loop_
_entity.id
_entity.type
_entity.pdbx_description
1 polymer ?
#
loop_
_entity_poly.entity_id
_entity_poly.type
_entity_poly.pdbx_seq_one_letter_code
_entity_poly.pdbx_strand_id
1 'polypeptide(L)'
;MKKTIRSELCNLKVSASPLSYVETEHMCGRPLRLRFDKKTGNLYIEDAYFGLMKIEPQGGLATSLATEVGGVTLRFTYDVDIDAEGNDYFTYSNTTY
;
A
#
# COMPACT_ATOMS: atom_id res chain seq x y z
N MET A 1 12.99 6.73 -20.83
CA MET A 1 13.01 5.25 -21.03
C MET A 1 12.62 4.60 -19.70
N LYS A 2 11.76 3.55 -19.67
CA LYS A 2 11.41 2.68 -18.50
C LYS A 2 9.96 2.69 -17.92
N LYS A 3 8.95 3.36 -18.49
CA LYS A 3 7.56 3.23 -17.95
C LYS A 3 6.95 1.85 -18.27
N THR A 4 7.23 1.32 -19.47
CA THR A 4 6.67 0.04 -19.99
C THR A 4 7.20 -1.21 -19.30
N ILE A 5 8.49 -1.24 -18.93
CA ILE A 5 9.12 -2.42 -18.32
C ILE A 5 8.59 -2.67 -16.90
N ARG A 6 8.30 -1.59 -16.15
CA ARG A 6 7.73 -1.71 -14.80
C ARG A 6 6.30 -2.25 -14.83
N SER A 7 5.49 -1.90 -15.83
CA SER A 7 4.11 -2.39 -15.91
C SER A 7 4.04 -3.88 -16.26
N GLU A 8 4.89 -4.36 -17.18
CA GLU A 8 4.88 -5.79 -17.56
C GLU A 8 5.34 -6.71 -16.42
N LEU A 9 6.34 -6.27 -15.65
CA LEU A 9 6.89 -7.03 -14.53
C LEU A 9 5.86 -7.26 -13.40
N CYS A 10 4.97 -6.28 -13.20
CA CYS A 10 3.97 -6.30 -12.12
C CYS A 10 2.62 -6.85 -12.56
N ASN A 11 2.53 -7.42 -13.76
CA ASN A 11 1.31 -8.06 -14.24
C ASN A 11 0.96 -9.32 -13.44
N LEU A 12 -0.33 -9.62 -13.38
CA LEU A 12 -0.84 -10.83 -12.78
C LEU A 12 -0.29 -12.06 -13.50
N LYS A 13 0.24 -13.02 -12.74
CA LYS A 13 0.64 -14.34 -13.23
C LYS A 13 -0.57 -15.28 -13.16
N VAL A 14 -0.93 -15.87 -14.31
CA VAL A 14 -2.12 -16.73 -14.48
C VAL A 14 -2.16 -17.90 -13.48
N SER A 15 -1.00 -18.41 -13.06
CA SER A 15 -0.84 -19.48 -12.07
C SER A 15 0.01 -19.04 -10.88
N ALA A 16 -0.31 -17.89 -10.29
CA ALA A 16 0.41 -17.37 -9.13
C ALA A 16 0.26 -18.28 -7.89
N SER A 17 1.40 -18.64 -7.30
CA SER A 17 1.53 -19.11 -5.92
C SER A 17 1.85 -17.93 -4.98
N PRO A 18 1.78 -18.11 -3.65
CA PRO A 18 2.19 -17.09 -2.69
C PRO A 18 3.63 -16.57 -2.87
N LEU A 19 4.52 -17.38 -3.46
CA LEU A 19 5.92 -17.02 -3.68
C LEU A 19 6.17 -16.35 -5.04
N SER A 20 5.14 -16.24 -5.89
CA SER A 20 5.31 -15.84 -7.28
C SER A 20 5.76 -14.40 -7.49
N TYR A 21 5.64 -13.55 -6.48
CA TYR A 21 5.99 -12.13 -6.55
C TYR A 21 7.14 -11.73 -5.62
N VAL A 22 7.75 -12.67 -4.88
CA VAL A 22 8.77 -12.36 -3.87
C VAL A 22 9.97 -11.60 -4.46
N GLU A 23 10.42 -11.97 -5.66
CA GLU A 23 11.55 -11.29 -6.30
C GLU A 23 11.22 -9.86 -6.75
N THR A 24 9.94 -9.56 -7.00
CA THR A 24 9.50 -8.28 -7.58
C THR A 24 8.63 -7.45 -6.63
N GLU A 25 8.33 -7.95 -5.42
CA GLU A 25 7.43 -7.31 -4.46
C GLU A 25 7.90 -5.89 -4.11
N HIS A 26 9.20 -5.69 -3.94
CA HIS A 26 9.78 -4.38 -3.65
C HIS A 26 9.64 -3.36 -4.79
N MET A 27 9.38 -3.82 -6.02
CA MET A 27 9.15 -2.97 -7.19
C MET A 27 7.65 -2.76 -7.48
N CYS A 28 6.85 -3.78 -7.21
CA CYS A 28 5.44 -3.85 -7.55
C CYS A 28 4.51 -3.47 -6.39
N GLY A 29 5.02 -3.48 -5.17
CA GLY A 29 4.24 -3.34 -3.95
C GLY A 29 3.85 -4.71 -3.38
N ARG A 30 3.51 -4.69 -2.09
CA ARG A 30 2.95 -5.81 -1.35
C ARG A 30 1.95 -5.25 -0.32
N PRO A 31 0.65 -5.18 -0.67
CA PRO A 31 -0.40 -4.84 0.28
C PRO A 31 -0.38 -5.80 1.46
N LEU A 32 -0.22 -5.27 2.67
CA LEU A 32 -0.27 -6.02 3.92
C LEU A 32 -1.68 -6.00 4.50
N ARG A 33 -2.35 -4.84 4.43
CA ARG A 33 -3.72 -4.65 4.92
C ARG A 33 -4.52 -3.71 4.02
N LEU A 34 -5.83 -3.88 4.11
CA LEU A 34 -6.84 -3.19 3.31
C LEU A 34 -7.96 -2.73 4.24
N ARG A 35 -8.32 -1.45 4.17
CA ARG A 35 -9.37 -0.87 5.00
C ARG A 35 -10.29 0.02 4.17
N PHE A 36 -11.57 -0.29 4.15
CA PHE A 36 -12.56 0.59 3.56
C PHE A 36 -13.01 1.66 4.57
N ASP A 37 -13.00 2.92 4.14
CA ASP A 37 -13.84 3.94 4.74
C ASP A 37 -15.29 3.70 4.30
N LYS A 38 -16.15 3.34 5.25
CA LYS A 38 -17.56 3.04 4.99
C LYS A 38 -18.38 4.27 4.56
N LYS A 39 -17.91 5.49 4.87
CA LYS A 39 -18.63 6.73 4.53
C LYS A 39 -18.38 7.13 3.09
N THR A 40 -17.11 7.16 2.69
CA THR A 40 -16.72 7.61 1.36
C THR A 40 -16.60 6.47 0.35
N GLY A 41 -16.41 5.24 0.81
CA GLY A 41 -16.09 4.08 -0.04
C GLY A 41 -14.62 4.00 -0.45
N ASN A 42 -13.77 4.89 0.07
CA ASN A 42 -12.34 4.87 -0.20
C ASN A 42 -11.69 3.60 0.37
N LEU A 43 -10.74 3.03 -0.37
CA LEU A 43 -9.93 1.90 0.06
C LEU A 43 -8.54 2.37 0.45
N TYR A 44 -8.21 2.24 1.72
CA TYR A 44 -6.87 2.46 2.25
C TYR A 44 -6.06 1.17 2.14
N ILE A 45 -4.82 1.31 1.72
CA ILE A 45 -3.89 0.22 1.47
C ILE A 45 -2.61 0.51 2.23
N GLU A 46 -2.22 -0.44 3.07
CA GLU A 46 -0.99 -0.40 3.82
C GLU A 46 0.00 -1.32 3.13
N ASP A 47 0.96 -0.75 2.42
CA ASP A 47 1.91 -1.46 1.57
C ASP A 47 3.31 -1.52 2.21
N ALA A 48 3.94 -2.68 2.15
CA ALA A 48 5.25 -2.91 2.78
C ALA A 48 6.39 -2.04 2.22
N TYR A 49 6.22 -1.48 1.03
CA TYR A 49 7.24 -0.70 0.32
C TYR A 49 6.78 0.72 0.00
N PHE A 50 5.48 0.93 -0.19
CA PHE A 50 4.93 2.22 -0.61
C PHE A 50 4.19 2.97 0.51
N GLY A 51 4.19 2.43 1.73
CA GLY A 51 3.60 3.06 2.90
C GLY A 51 2.08 3.07 2.84
N LEU A 52 1.47 4.16 3.32
CA LEU A 52 0.03 4.33 3.30
C LEU A 52 -0.43 4.88 1.96
N MET A 53 -1.36 4.19 1.32
CA MET A 53 -1.96 4.56 0.04
C MET A 53 -3.48 4.53 0.10
N LYS A 54 -4.12 5.13 -0.90
CA LYS A 54 -5.58 5.23 -1.02
C LYS A 54 -6.04 5.03 -2.46
N ILE A 55 -7.15 4.32 -2.63
CA ILE A 55 -7.90 4.19 -3.87
C ILE A 55 -9.30 4.78 -3.64
N GLU A 56 -9.77 5.59 -4.58
CA GLU A 56 -11.13 6.14 -4.56
C GLU A 56 -12.16 5.06 -4.93
N PRO A 57 -13.47 5.23 -4.63
CA PRO A 57 -14.48 4.20 -4.86
C PRO A 57 -14.59 3.74 -6.33
N GLN A 58 -14.14 4.59 -7.26
CA GLN A 58 -14.12 4.32 -8.69
C GLN A 58 -12.99 3.36 -9.09
N GLY A 59 -12.11 2.99 -8.15
CA GLY A 59 -10.94 2.14 -8.40
C GLY A 59 -9.78 2.91 -9.02
N GLY A 60 -8.94 2.18 -9.76
CA GLY A 60 -7.76 2.76 -10.42
C GLY A 60 -6.47 2.59 -9.61
N LEU A 61 -5.47 3.42 -9.93
CA LEU A 61 -4.17 3.36 -9.28
C LEU A 61 -4.24 3.99 -7.90
N ALA A 62 -3.59 3.35 -6.93
CA ALA A 62 -3.47 3.89 -5.59
C ALA A 62 -2.64 5.18 -5.59
N THR A 63 -3.10 6.16 -4.83
CA THR A 63 -2.38 7.41 -4.55
C THR A 63 -1.69 7.29 -3.21
N SER A 64 -0.42 7.68 -3.13
CA SER A 64 0.32 7.69 -1.88
C SER A 64 -0.18 8.81 -0.96
N LEU A 65 -0.44 8.47 0.31
CA LEU A 65 -0.79 9.42 1.37
C LEU A 65 0.41 9.75 2.25
N ALA A 66 1.17 8.73 2.65
CA ALA A 66 2.36 8.91 3.47
C ALA A 66 3.38 7.80 3.21
N THR A 67 4.64 8.18 3.00
CA THR A 67 5.78 7.26 2.86
C THR A 67 6.77 7.37 4.02
N GLU A 68 6.68 8.43 4.83
CA GLU A 68 7.56 8.68 5.96
C GLU A 68 6.85 9.45 7.07
N VAL A 69 7.32 9.27 8.31
CA VAL A 69 6.92 10.06 9.48
C VAL A 69 8.18 10.39 10.27
N GLY A 70 8.41 11.68 10.54
CA GLY A 70 9.59 12.12 11.31
C GLY A 70 10.93 11.72 10.66
N GLY A 71 11.00 11.67 9.32
CA GLY A 71 12.19 11.24 8.57
C GLY A 71 12.41 9.73 8.53
N VAL A 72 11.51 8.93 9.10
CA VAL A 72 11.56 7.46 9.07
C VAL A 72 10.61 6.93 8.00
N THR A 73 11.15 6.15 7.04
CA THR A 73 10.35 5.50 6.01
C THR A 73 9.39 4.46 6.60
N LEU A 74 8.13 4.52 6.19
CA LEU A 74 7.10 3.55 6.55
C LEU A 74 7.29 2.26 5.74
N ARG A 75 7.73 1.18 6.40
CA ARG A 75 7.91 -0.15 5.80
C ARG A 75 6.97 -1.23 6.33
N PHE A 76 6.47 -1.03 7.55
CA PHE A 76 5.62 -2.00 8.24
C PHE A 76 4.48 -1.27 8.93
N THR A 77 3.61 -0.66 8.13
CA THR A 77 2.31 -0.16 8.61
C THR A 77 1.44 -1.37 8.96
N TYR A 78 0.92 -1.40 10.18
CA TYR A 78 0.14 -2.54 10.65
C TYR A 78 -1.32 -2.39 10.33
N ASP A 79 -1.99 -1.36 10.86
CA ASP A 79 -3.43 -1.18 10.71
C ASP A 79 -3.76 0.31 10.59
N VAL A 80 -4.78 0.57 9.77
CA VAL A 80 -5.47 1.85 9.66
C VAL A 80 -6.86 1.73 10.28
N ASP A 81 -7.19 2.67 11.15
CA ASP A 81 -8.53 2.94 11.61
C ASP A 81 -8.96 4.35 11.22
N ILE A 82 -10.26 4.52 10.98
CA ILE A 82 -10.84 5.77 10.48
C ILE A 82 -11.99 6.13 11.39
N ASP A 83 -11.91 7.29 12.02
CA ASP A 83 -12.97 7.74 12.93
C ASP A 83 -14.19 8.30 12.19
N ALA A 84 -15.19 8.71 12.95
CA ALA A 84 -16.41 9.29 12.39
C ALA A 84 -16.19 10.68 11.77
N GLU A 85 -15.09 11.35 12.01
CA GLU A 85 -14.77 12.65 11.42
C GLU A 85 -13.96 12.50 10.12
N GLY A 86 -13.46 11.29 9.85
CA GLY A 86 -12.63 10.96 8.69
C GLY A 86 -11.14 11.16 8.96
N ASN A 87 -10.73 11.20 10.23
CA ASN A 87 -9.32 11.18 10.57
C ASN A 87 -8.79 9.74 10.47
N ASP A 88 -7.62 9.61 9.84
CA ASP A 88 -6.94 8.34 9.63
C ASP A 88 -5.87 8.14 10.71
N TYR A 89 -5.97 7.02 11.44
CA TYR A 89 -5.01 6.64 12.48
C TYR A 89 -4.31 5.36 12.04
N PHE A 90 -2.97 5.38 12.02
CA PHE A 90 -2.19 4.20 11.67
C PHE A 90 -1.07 3.95 12.64
N THR A 91 -0.69 2.67 12.74
CA THR A 91 0.48 2.24 13.51
C THR A 91 1.54 1.74 12.56
N TYR A 92 2.81 2.01 12.87
CA TYR A 92 3.94 1.51 12.10
C TYR A 92 5.03 1.01 13.04
N SER A 93 5.77 -0.01 12.61
CA SER A 93 7.05 -0.37 13.23
C SER A 93 8.23 0.03 12.37
N ASN A 94 9.32 0.34 13.05
CA ASN A 94 10.64 0.44 12.46
C ASN A 94 11.61 -0.40 13.30
N THR A 95 12.70 -0.85 12.69
CA THR A 95 13.79 -1.58 13.35
C THR A 95 14.84 -0.65 13.98
N THR A 96 14.69 0.67 13.83
CA THR A 96 15.57 1.68 14.44
C THR A 96 14.98 2.16 15.77
N TYR A 97 15.77 2.04 16.84
CA TYR A 97 15.44 2.46 18.21
C TYR A 97 16.01 3.85 18.52
#